data_AF-O31912-F1
#
_entry.id   AF-O31912-F1
#
_cell.length_a   1.000
_cell.length_b   1.000
_cell.length_c   1.000
_cell.angle_alpha   90.00
_cell.angle_beta   90.00
_cell.angle_gamma   90.00
#
_symmetry.space_group_name_H-M   'P 1'
#
loop_
_entity.id
_entity.type
_entity.pdbx_description
1 polymer ?
#
loop_
_entity_poly.entity_id
_entity_poly.type
_entity_poly.pdbx_seq_one_letter_code
_entity_poly.pdbx_strand_id
1 'polypeptide(L)'
;MTLLNKSIRYYVDFDQWGINAFNSNPIETTKGFNEALIYASENNFPIVEVPKGNFIIDSVNTLNQRNPEIGGGIKIPSNMELLLDPEAVFQVNPNGYQGYSCFYIGLAENVIIRGGRIIGDRYQHDYSLIDTDRKTHEWGFGIHVHGSKNVLIENVQISDCIGDNIWIAAHGMMNYPGMVYTPSKSVTVRKCELKRGRRNNLATNGCEGLLVEDCDIEEAGGDTIGPQLGIDLEGYGENGRKYDHPYELTISDCRFRKNGRGSVTAHTSGKVSIKDNYCDNVISYGYSTDVSIKGNKIINEGGSKEYGIDSVGVSSTETGNRIQITDNNIQGFKIGMMIRGKGVSIDNNTVKNASNCAIATHMAEDVSISNNRIQDSDCIQIQVRNSSDIKVSNNKGKGTTSAYAIKVMDSNDVKFLNNTFSNLYGGLYCERSQAVRIKLNDFLLSGKGYGIYWDKDSEVFLTRNEIFEPRNVAIMGAADMYNIRISDNQIYNCKAIIAIHLIGGSEHMVRGNEIMFNRDSDQGYGIYLNGTKKVRLIRNDVQGIGARVLSHPFATFNASSTTLIHNTYDSGTPRLALDDTVIDYK
;
A
#
# COMPACT_ATOMS: atom_id res chain seq x y z
N MET A 1 51.30 34.21 14.12
CA MET A 1 50.21 34.06 13.14
C MET A 1 48.96 34.62 13.76
N THR A 2 48.62 35.86 13.44
CA THR A 2 47.30 36.41 13.72
C THR A 2 46.32 35.70 12.80
N LEU A 3 45.64 34.67 13.32
CA LEU A 3 44.31 34.30 12.81
C LEU A 3 43.44 35.53 13.08
N LEU A 4 43.53 36.52 12.19
CA LEU A 4 42.54 37.57 12.13
C LEU A 4 41.20 36.84 12.04
N ASN A 5 40.29 37.28 12.88
CA ASN A 5 38.94 36.78 13.09
C ASN A 5 38.14 36.92 11.78
N LYS A 6 38.54 36.20 10.73
CA LYS A 6 37.91 36.24 9.43
C LYS A 6 36.49 35.76 9.68
N SER A 7 35.53 36.61 9.32
CA SER A 7 34.12 36.23 9.41
C SER A 7 33.97 34.88 8.73
N ILE A 8 33.35 33.92 9.43
CA ILE A 8 32.96 32.64 8.85
C ILE A 8 31.75 32.80 7.90
N ARG A 9 31.20 34.02 7.82
CA ARG A 9 30.00 34.36 7.06
C ARG A 9 30.32 35.36 5.97
N TYR A 10 29.79 35.11 4.78
CA TYR A 10 29.76 36.04 3.67
C TYR A 10 28.33 36.53 3.46
N TYR A 11 28.13 37.84 3.55
CA TYR A 11 26.85 38.47 3.23
C TYR A 11 26.87 38.84 1.75
N VAL A 12 25.91 38.36 0.96
CA VAL A 12 25.85 38.65 -0.46
C VAL A 12 25.50 40.13 -0.66
N ASP A 13 26.47 40.88 -1.19
CA ASP A 13 26.29 42.27 -1.60
C ASP A 13 25.72 42.32 -3.03
N PHE A 14 24.47 42.76 -3.15
CA PHE A 14 23.79 42.78 -4.44
C PHE A 14 24.41 43.75 -5.44
N ASP A 15 24.90 44.90 -4.97
CA ASP A 15 25.52 45.91 -5.84
C ASP A 15 26.87 45.40 -6.35
N GLN A 16 27.63 44.69 -5.50
CA GLN A 16 28.91 44.09 -5.87
C GLN A 16 28.77 43.10 -7.04
N TRP A 17 27.70 42.30 -7.06
CA TRP A 17 27.52 41.20 -8.03
C TRP A 17 26.48 41.48 -9.12
N GLY A 18 25.87 42.66 -9.12
CA GLY A 18 24.81 43.01 -10.08
C GLY A 18 23.53 42.19 -9.90
N ILE A 19 23.24 41.75 -8.68
CA ILE A 19 22.04 40.97 -8.35
C ILE A 19 20.85 41.92 -8.22
N ASN A 20 19.76 41.66 -8.94
CA ASN A 20 18.56 42.47 -8.84
C ASN A 20 17.53 41.86 -7.88
N ALA A 21 17.30 42.54 -6.74
CA ALA A 21 16.33 42.12 -5.72
C ALA A 21 14.87 42.54 -6.00
N PHE A 22 14.57 43.03 -7.21
CA PHE A 22 13.27 43.55 -7.62
C PHE A 22 12.67 42.79 -8.82
N ASN A 23 13.03 41.50 -8.98
CA ASN A 23 12.46 40.58 -9.96
C ASN A 23 12.70 40.99 -11.43
N SER A 24 13.91 41.46 -11.75
CA SER A 24 14.31 41.80 -13.13
C SER A 24 15.73 41.30 -13.44
N ASN A 25 16.16 41.38 -14.71
CA ASN A 25 17.50 41.00 -15.16
C ASN A 25 17.91 39.55 -14.77
N PRO A 26 17.21 38.53 -15.30
CA PRO A 26 17.41 37.13 -14.89
C PRO A 26 18.82 36.61 -15.17
N ILE A 27 19.41 36.99 -16.30
CA ILE A 27 20.75 36.53 -16.70
C ILE A 27 21.80 37.10 -15.73
N GLU A 28 21.76 38.41 -15.50
CA GLU A 28 22.68 39.12 -14.61
C GLU A 28 22.50 38.66 -13.16
N THR A 29 21.27 38.48 -12.71
CA THR A 29 20.94 38.03 -11.35
C THR A 29 21.48 36.61 -11.11
N THR A 30 21.23 35.66 -12.01
CA THR A 30 21.78 34.29 -11.91
C THR A 30 23.31 34.30 -11.96
N LYS A 31 23.90 35.09 -12.86
CA LYS A 31 25.35 35.22 -12.96
C LYS A 31 25.94 35.77 -11.66
N GLY A 32 25.37 36.84 -11.12
CA GLY A 32 25.80 37.49 -9.88
C GLY A 32 25.79 36.54 -8.69
N PHE A 33 24.71 35.77 -8.51
CA PHE A 33 24.67 34.74 -7.46
C PHE A 33 25.77 33.68 -7.65
N ASN A 34 25.95 33.16 -8.86
CA ASN A 34 26.99 32.17 -9.12
C ASN A 34 28.40 32.71 -8.83
N GLU A 35 28.71 33.95 -9.25
CA GLU A 35 29.99 34.60 -8.99
C GLU A 35 30.20 34.85 -7.49
N ALA A 36 29.15 35.28 -6.77
CA ALA A 36 29.18 35.45 -5.32
C ALA A 36 29.48 34.14 -4.58
N LEU A 37 28.87 33.03 -4.98
CA LEU A 37 29.10 31.71 -4.38
C LEU A 37 30.50 31.16 -4.71
N ILE A 38 30.98 31.37 -5.93
CA ILE A 38 32.37 31.03 -6.30
C ILE A 38 33.34 31.82 -5.43
N TYR A 39 33.17 33.14 -5.34
CA TYR A 39 33.98 34.00 -4.48
C TYR A 39 33.97 33.53 -3.03
N ALA A 40 32.80 33.21 -2.49
CA ALA A 40 32.65 32.72 -1.12
C ALA A 40 33.44 31.41 -0.90
N SER A 41 33.30 30.46 -1.84
CA SER A 41 34.01 29.18 -1.83
C SER A 41 35.53 29.35 -1.90
N GLU A 42 36.04 30.12 -2.88
CA GLU A 42 37.47 30.39 -3.06
C GLU A 42 38.10 31.10 -1.86
N ASN A 43 37.29 31.91 -1.15
CA ASN A 43 37.70 32.60 0.06
C ASN A 43 37.42 31.82 1.35
N ASN A 44 37.01 30.56 1.28
CA ASN A 44 36.74 29.69 2.44
C ASN A 44 35.70 30.28 3.41
N PHE A 45 34.66 30.91 2.89
CA PHE A 45 33.48 31.27 3.69
C PHE A 45 32.53 30.06 3.74
N PRO A 46 32.40 29.37 4.88
CA PRO A 46 31.52 28.20 5.00
C PRO A 46 30.03 28.56 4.99
N ILE A 47 29.67 29.81 5.34
CA ILE A 47 28.28 30.27 5.41
C ILE A 47 28.11 31.46 4.47
N VAL A 48 27.10 31.41 3.61
CA VAL A 48 26.67 32.50 2.73
C VAL A 48 25.26 32.93 3.12
N GLU A 49 25.07 34.19 3.45
CA GLU A 49 23.77 34.77 3.77
C GLU A 49 23.24 35.58 2.59
N VAL A 50 22.04 35.23 2.12
CA VAL A 50 21.31 35.97 1.09
C VAL A 50 20.23 36.82 1.76
N PRO A 51 20.35 38.16 1.74
CA PRO A 51 19.31 39.04 2.25
C PRO A 51 17.97 38.88 1.53
N LYS A 52 16.89 39.37 2.15
CA LYS A 52 15.57 39.41 1.51
C LYS A 52 15.60 40.11 0.15
N GLY A 53 14.74 39.65 -0.76
CA GLY A 53 14.61 40.19 -2.10
C GLY A 53 13.77 39.27 -2.97
N ASN A 54 13.31 39.78 -4.11
CA ASN A 54 12.66 38.99 -5.14
C ASN A 54 13.61 38.85 -6.31
N PHE A 55 14.07 37.64 -6.59
CA PHE A 55 15.09 37.33 -7.59
C PHE A 55 14.47 36.50 -8.69
N ILE A 56 14.58 36.97 -9.93
CA ILE A 56 14.22 36.17 -11.10
C ILE A 56 15.48 35.44 -11.58
N ILE A 57 15.39 34.12 -11.75
CA ILE A 57 16.53 33.23 -12.01
C ILE A 57 16.41 32.64 -13.41
N ASP A 58 17.38 32.94 -14.27
CA ASP A 58 17.62 32.17 -15.49
C ASP A 58 18.07 30.75 -15.11
N SER A 59 17.14 29.80 -15.17
CA SER A 59 17.27 28.46 -14.60
C SER A 59 17.68 27.38 -15.62
N VAL A 60 17.83 27.76 -16.89
CA VAL A 60 18.06 26.85 -18.02
C VAL A 60 19.55 26.79 -18.35
N ASN A 61 20.15 25.59 -18.35
CA ASN A 61 21.47 25.41 -18.95
C ASN A 61 21.38 25.32 -20.48
N THR A 62 21.48 26.46 -21.15
CA THR A 62 21.42 26.54 -22.62
C THR A 62 22.59 25.85 -23.34
N LEU A 63 23.68 25.53 -22.63
CA LEU A 63 24.80 24.75 -23.17
C LEU A 63 24.49 23.24 -23.23
N ASN A 64 23.50 22.76 -22.48
CA ASN A 64 23.05 21.37 -22.50
C ASN A 64 21.62 21.29 -23.03
N GLN A 65 21.47 21.48 -24.34
CA GLN A 65 20.14 21.51 -24.99
C GLN A 65 19.31 20.25 -24.74
N ARG A 66 19.96 19.09 -24.60
CA ARG A 66 19.26 17.83 -24.33
C ARG A 66 18.75 17.79 -22.90
N ASN A 67 19.60 18.14 -21.93
CA ASN A 67 19.32 18.10 -20.50
C ASN A 67 19.58 19.47 -19.83
N PRO A 68 18.75 20.50 -20.11
CA PRO A 68 18.94 21.85 -19.59
C PRO A 68 18.82 21.96 -18.06
N GLU A 69 18.23 20.96 -17.42
CA GLU A 69 18.15 20.82 -15.97
C GLU A 69 19.52 20.57 -15.32
N ILE A 70 20.50 20.02 -16.05
CA ILE A 70 21.83 19.70 -15.52
C ILE A 70 22.68 20.97 -15.57
N GLY A 71 22.98 21.55 -14.41
CA GLY A 71 23.83 22.74 -14.31
C GLY A 71 23.11 24.07 -14.60
N GLY A 72 21.77 24.07 -14.57
CA GLY A 72 20.96 25.29 -14.67
C GLY A 72 20.93 26.11 -13.37
N GLY A 73 20.58 27.39 -13.48
CA GLY A 73 20.32 28.27 -12.34
C GLY A 73 21.51 28.56 -11.43
N ILE A 74 21.21 28.66 -10.13
CA ILE A 74 22.20 28.92 -9.08
C ILE A 74 22.88 27.59 -8.71
N LYS A 75 24.19 27.49 -8.97
CA LYS A 75 24.99 26.30 -8.72
C LYS A 75 25.69 26.41 -7.38
N ILE A 76 25.41 25.48 -6.47
CA ILE A 76 25.96 25.53 -5.10
C ILE A 76 27.28 24.72 -5.04
N PRO A 77 28.41 25.35 -4.68
CA PRO A 77 29.66 24.66 -4.45
C PRO A 77 29.61 23.73 -3.23
N SER A 78 30.61 22.85 -3.12
CA SER A 78 30.79 22.02 -1.92
C SER A 78 31.18 22.85 -0.69
N ASN A 79 30.98 22.29 0.51
CA ASN A 79 31.40 22.86 1.80
C ASN A 79 30.78 24.24 2.10
N MET A 80 29.48 24.36 1.85
CA MET A 80 28.76 25.63 1.94
C MET A 80 27.38 25.47 2.57
N GLU A 81 27.08 26.35 3.52
CA GLU A 81 25.75 26.59 4.04
C GLU A 81 25.20 27.88 3.46
N LEU A 82 24.10 27.77 2.72
CA LEU A 82 23.36 28.89 2.15
C LEU A 82 22.16 29.21 3.06
N LEU A 83 22.22 30.37 3.71
CA LEU A 83 21.16 30.92 4.54
C LEU A 83 20.38 31.93 3.72
N LEU A 84 19.21 31.52 3.25
CA LEU A 84 18.26 32.37 2.55
C LEU A 84 17.36 33.05 3.57
N ASP A 85 17.27 34.37 3.51
CA ASP A 85 16.29 35.10 4.31
C ASP A 85 14.88 34.51 4.09
N PRO A 86 14.03 34.34 5.12
CA PRO A 86 12.68 33.82 4.96
C PRO A 86 11.80 34.62 3.99
N GLU A 87 12.11 35.91 3.77
CA GLU A 87 11.44 36.78 2.80
C GLU A 87 12.16 36.81 1.43
N ALA A 88 13.23 36.06 1.23
CA ALA A 88 13.88 35.90 -0.08
C ALA A 88 13.06 34.98 -0.98
N VAL A 89 12.75 35.44 -2.19
CA VAL A 89 11.97 34.71 -3.20
C VAL A 89 12.83 34.52 -4.44
N PHE A 90 12.96 33.29 -4.90
CA PHE A 90 13.65 32.90 -6.12
C PHE A 90 12.62 32.37 -7.11
N GLN A 91 12.34 33.13 -8.15
CA GLN A 91 11.36 32.78 -9.17
C GLN A 91 12.05 32.34 -10.45
N VAL A 92 11.69 31.19 -10.98
CA VAL A 92 12.16 30.73 -12.30
C VAL A 92 11.67 31.71 -13.36
N ASN A 93 12.61 32.21 -14.18
CA ASN A 93 12.26 33.01 -15.34
C ASN A 93 11.41 32.16 -16.30
N PRO A 94 10.19 32.62 -16.69
CA PRO A 94 9.36 31.89 -17.63
C PRO A 94 10.12 31.57 -18.91
N ASN A 95 10.05 30.31 -19.31
CA ASN A 95 10.74 29.79 -20.48
C ASN A 95 9.87 28.71 -21.15
N GLY A 96 10.37 28.07 -22.21
CA GLY A 96 9.72 26.92 -22.83
C GLY A 96 10.62 25.70 -22.96
N TYR A 97 11.72 25.63 -22.20
CA TYR A 97 12.58 24.45 -22.24
C TYR A 97 11.95 23.29 -21.48
N GLN A 98 12.22 22.07 -21.94
CA GLN A 98 11.69 20.85 -21.34
C GLN A 98 12.15 20.62 -19.88
N GLY A 99 13.18 21.33 -19.43
CA GLY A 99 13.69 21.25 -18.07
C GLY A 99 14.56 22.44 -17.64
N TYR A 100 14.78 22.54 -16.33
CA TYR A 100 15.59 23.55 -15.66
C TYR A 100 15.90 23.13 -14.21
N SER A 101 16.83 23.83 -13.58
CA SER A 101 17.01 23.81 -12.12
C SER A 101 17.13 25.24 -11.61
N CYS A 102 16.29 25.65 -10.66
CA CYS A 102 16.48 26.97 -10.02
C CYS A 102 17.74 26.97 -9.14
N PHE A 103 17.88 25.93 -8.32
CA PHE A 103 19.09 25.60 -7.58
C PHE A 103 19.61 24.23 -8.00
N TYR A 104 20.90 24.16 -8.33
CA TYR A 104 21.57 22.93 -8.76
C TYR A 104 22.74 22.58 -7.85
N ILE A 105 22.72 21.36 -7.29
CA ILE A 105 23.76 20.80 -6.44
C ILE A 105 24.28 19.53 -7.12
N GLY A 106 25.24 19.70 -8.04
CA GLY A 106 25.77 18.60 -8.85
C GLY A 106 27.18 18.19 -8.47
N LEU A 107 27.38 16.90 -8.18
CA LEU A 107 28.68 16.33 -7.78
C LEU A 107 29.35 17.12 -6.66
N ALA A 108 28.55 17.63 -5.73
CA ALA A 108 29.00 18.43 -4.60
C ALA A 108 28.86 17.65 -3.28
N GLU A 109 29.57 18.09 -2.26
CA GLU A 109 29.46 17.53 -0.92
C GLU A 109 29.37 18.59 0.18
N ASN A 110 28.73 18.24 1.30
CA ASN A 110 28.59 19.10 2.48
C ASN A 110 27.89 20.42 2.15
N VAL A 111 26.66 20.33 1.65
CA VAL A 111 25.83 21.49 1.26
C VAL A 111 24.62 21.60 2.18
N ILE A 112 24.37 22.80 2.69
CA ILE A 112 23.17 23.11 3.48
C ILE A 112 22.44 24.25 2.79
N ILE A 113 21.12 24.14 2.59
CA ILE A 113 20.24 25.23 2.17
C ILE A 113 19.18 25.42 3.25
N ARG A 114 19.02 26.65 3.73
CA ARG A 114 18.01 27.01 4.74
C ARG A 114 17.20 28.22 4.33
N GLY A 115 15.90 28.18 4.59
CA GLY A 115 15.03 29.34 4.40
C GLY A 115 14.67 29.61 2.94
N GLY A 116 14.09 30.79 2.71
CA GLY A 116 13.69 31.26 1.39
C GLY A 116 12.52 30.52 0.77
N ARG A 117 12.06 31.08 -0.35
CA ARG A 117 10.96 30.54 -1.16
C ARG A 117 11.39 30.42 -2.61
N ILE A 118 11.19 29.25 -3.21
CA ILE A 118 11.49 28.96 -4.62
C ILE A 118 10.18 28.74 -5.37
N ILE A 119 9.98 29.43 -6.48
CA ILE A 119 8.74 29.38 -7.26
C ILE A 119 9.11 29.04 -8.71
N GLY A 120 8.64 27.91 -9.19
CA GLY A 120 8.76 27.53 -10.59
C GLY A 120 7.85 28.35 -11.51
N ASP A 121 8.01 28.16 -12.80
CA ASP A 121 7.29 28.90 -13.84
C ASP A 121 6.04 28.17 -14.37
N ARG A 122 5.53 27.14 -13.68
CA ARG A 122 4.48 26.23 -14.19
C ARG A 122 3.31 26.92 -14.90
N TYR A 123 2.86 28.05 -14.40
CA TYR A 123 1.69 28.77 -14.92
C TYR A 123 2.02 29.82 -15.99
N GLN A 124 3.31 30.12 -16.19
CA GLN A 124 3.83 31.07 -17.19
C GLN A 124 4.71 30.37 -18.24
N HIS A 125 4.98 29.07 -18.06
CA HIS A 125 5.79 28.25 -18.94
C HIS A 125 5.17 28.12 -20.33
N ASP A 126 5.99 28.26 -21.36
CA ASP A 126 5.60 28.03 -22.74
C ASP A 126 5.74 26.54 -23.09
N TYR A 127 4.65 25.78 -22.91
CA TYR A 127 4.58 24.37 -23.27
C TYR A 127 4.50 24.10 -24.78
N SER A 128 4.62 25.13 -25.63
CA SER A 128 4.52 24.96 -27.10
C SER A 128 5.85 24.59 -27.77
N LEU A 129 6.99 24.74 -27.07
CA LEU A 129 8.31 24.42 -27.60
C LEU A 129 8.61 22.92 -27.49
N ILE A 130 8.48 22.19 -28.61
CA ILE A 130 8.57 20.73 -28.62
C ILE A 130 9.98 20.25 -28.98
N ASP A 131 10.65 19.56 -28.05
CA ASP A 131 11.75 18.63 -28.34
C ASP A 131 11.18 17.24 -28.70
N THR A 132 11.72 16.54 -29.69
CA THR A 132 11.14 15.30 -30.25
C THR A 132 11.00 14.19 -29.22
N ASP A 133 11.90 14.13 -28.24
CA ASP A 133 11.96 13.04 -27.27
C ASP A 133 11.44 13.44 -25.87
N ARG A 134 11.14 14.72 -25.63
CA ARG A 134 10.85 15.29 -24.31
C ARG A 134 9.64 16.25 -24.30
N LYS A 135 8.57 15.85 -25.01
CA LYS A 135 7.36 16.67 -25.28
C LYS A 135 6.51 17.03 -24.05
N THR A 136 6.79 16.47 -22.87
CA THR A 136 5.96 16.63 -21.67
C THR A 136 6.40 17.81 -20.79
N HIS A 137 7.60 18.36 -21.00
CA HIS A 137 8.16 19.47 -20.19
C HIS A 137 8.16 19.14 -18.70
N GLU A 138 8.78 18.02 -18.34
CA GLU A 138 8.57 17.38 -17.05
C GLU A 138 9.82 17.43 -16.14
N TRP A 139 10.89 18.12 -16.56
CA TRP A 139 12.19 18.15 -15.88
C TRP A 139 12.60 19.54 -15.38
N GLY A 140 11.65 20.37 -14.96
CA GLY A 140 11.95 21.64 -14.30
C GLY A 140 11.80 21.54 -12.80
N PHE A 141 12.86 21.87 -12.07
CA PHE A 141 12.97 21.66 -10.63
C PHE A 141 13.29 22.94 -9.86
N GLY A 142 12.80 23.01 -8.62
CA GLY A 142 13.19 24.05 -7.67
C GLY A 142 14.59 23.80 -7.14
N ILE A 143 14.82 22.62 -6.55
CA ILE A 143 16.15 22.15 -6.14
C ILE A 143 16.43 20.80 -6.79
N HIS A 144 17.57 20.71 -7.48
CA HIS A 144 18.07 19.48 -8.08
C HIS A 144 19.39 19.06 -7.41
N VAL A 145 19.35 17.96 -6.66
CA VAL A 145 20.53 17.30 -6.06
C VAL A 145 20.96 16.17 -6.96
N HIS A 146 22.17 16.22 -7.53
CA HIS A 146 22.58 15.33 -8.62
C HIS A 146 23.95 14.70 -8.34
N GLY A 147 23.98 13.44 -7.91
CA GLY A 147 25.20 12.71 -7.55
C GLY A 147 25.99 13.35 -6.40
N SER A 148 25.29 14.00 -5.47
CA SER A 148 25.87 14.80 -4.40
C SER A 148 25.76 14.12 -3.03
N LYS A 149 26.62 14.49 -2.08
CA LYS A 149 26.72 13.81 -0.78
C LYS A 149 26.56 14.77 0.40
N ASN A 150 25.92 14.32 1.48
CA ASN A 150 25.76 15.09 2.71
C ASN A 150 25.11 16.47 2.43
N VAL A 151 23.86 16.41 1.98
CA VAL A 151 23.06 17.59 1.61
C VAL A 151 21.90 17.75 2.59
N LEU A 152 21.73 18.94 3.16
CA LEU A 152 20.59 19.30 4.01
C LEU A 152 19.78 20.41 3.36
N ILE A 153 18.50 20.17 3.11
CA ILE A 153 17.51 21.17 2.69
C ILE A 153 16.56 21.34 3.88
N GLU A 154 16.54 22.50 4.52
CA GLU A 154 15.74 22.72 5.73
C GLU A 154 14.96 24.04 5.70
N ASN A 155 13.68 24.01 6.09
CA ASN A 155 12.85 25.21 6.19
C ASN A 155 12.77 26.00 4.87
N VAL A 156 12.71 25.30 3.74
CA VAL A 156 12.57 25.88 2.40
C VAL A 156 11.14 25.69 1.91
N GLN A 157 10.56 26.73 1.32
CA GLN A 157 9.27 26.63 0.62
C GLN A 157 9.52 26.50 -0.89
N ILE A 158 8.94 25.50 -1.54
CA ILE A 158 9.10 25.30 -2.98
C ILE A 158 7.75 25.02 -3.62
N SER A 159 7.43 25.74 -4.69
CA SER A 159 6.18 25.51 -5.41
C SER A 159 6.25 25.69 -6.92
N ASP A 160 5.22 25.21 -7.60
CA ASP A 160 4.88 25.59 -8.97
C ASP A 160 5.96 25.26 -10.03
N CYS A 161 6.72 24.19 -9.82
CA CYS A 161 7.66 23.66 -10.81
C CYS A 161 6.94 22.84 -11.90
N ILE A 162 7.45 22.85 -13.15
CA ILE A 162 6.89 22.06 -14.28
C ILE A 162 7.18 20.55 -14.15
N GLY A 163 8.20 20.20 -13.37
CA GLY A 163 8.55 18.84 -12.98
C GLY A 163 8.27 18.62 -11.51
N ASP A 164 9.31 18.22 -10.79
CA ASP A 164 9.28 17.97 -9.35
C ASP A 164 9.78 19.21 -8.58
N ASN A 165 9.24 19.53 -7.40
CA ASN A 165 9.77 20.67 -6.64
C ASN A 165 11.20 20.38 -6.14
N ILE A 166 11.46 19.17 -5.65
CA ILE A 166 12.80 18.66 -5.34
C ILE A 166 13.04 17.37 -6.12
N TRP A 167 14.15 17.30 -6.85
CA TRP A 167 14.63 16.07 -7.46
C TRP A 167 16.00 15.68 -6.92
N ILE A 168 16.12 14.47 -6.39
CA ILE A 168 17.37 13.91 -5.86
C ILE A 168 17.76 12.71 -6.72
N ALA A 169 18.80 12.87 -7.52
CA ALA A 169 19.17 11.94 -8.57
C ALA A 169 20.58 11.39 -8.41
N ALA A 170 20.83 10.23 -9.01
CA ALA A 170 22.19 9.79 -9.31
C ALA A 170 22.74 10.56 -10.51
N HIS A 171 24.05 10.79 -10.50
CA HIS A 171 24.78 11.16 -11.71
C HIS A 171 25.15 9.89 -12.49
N GLY A 172 24.60 9.76 -13.69
CA GLY A 172 24.72 8.56 -14.53
C GLY A 172 23.81 7.41 -14.06
N MET A 173 23.98 6.23 -14.66
CA MET A 173 23.03 5.11 -14.56
C MET A 173 23.75 3.80 -14.19
N MET A 174 23.24 3.06 -13.22
CA MET A 174 23.80 1.78 -12.77
C MET A 174 23.69 0.74 -13.88
N ASN A 175 24.69 -0.14 -14.00
CA ASN A 175 24.70 -1.25 -14.98
C ASN A 175 24.46 -0.83 -16.44
N TYR A 176 24.59 0.45 -16.77
CA TYR A 176 24.43 0.96 -18.13
C TYR A 176 25.80 1.10 -18.81
N PRO A 177 26.04 0.47 -19.97
CA PRO A 177 27.35 0.49 -20.62
C PRO A 177 27.87 1.91 -20.86
N GLY A 178 29.10 2.18 -20.42
CA GLY A 178 29.77 3.47 -20.64
C GLY A 178 29.37 4.60 -19.69
N MET A 179 28.47 4.36 -18.73
CA MET A 179 28.09 5.36 -17.72
C MET A 179 28.64 4.98 -16.34
N VAL A 180 29.19 5.98 -15.65
CA VAL A 180 29.55 5.87 -14.24
C VAL A 180 28.31 6.21 -13.42
N TYR A 181 27.91 5.34 -12.52
CA TYR A 181 26.81 5.57 -11.59
C TYR A 181 27.33 6.16 -10.28
N THR A 182 26.94 7.40 -9.98
CA THR A 182 27.24 8.09 -8.73
C THR A 182 25.92 8.49 -8.08
N PRO A 183 25.36 7.67 -7.18
CA PRO A 183 24.13 8.03 -6.48
C PRO A 183 24.37 9.23 -5.57
N SER A 184 23.33 10.04 -5.37
CA SER A 184 23.32 10.97 -4.24
C SER A 184 23.38 10.19 -2.92
N LYS A 185 23.99 10.73 -1.88
CA LYS A 185 24.16 10.04 -0.60
C LYS A 185 23.90 10.93 0.60
N SER A 186 23.21 10.43 1.62
CA SER A 186 22.98 11.16 2.87
C SER A 186 22.33 12.53 2.62
N VAL A 187 21.16 12.52 1.99
CA VAL A 187 20.37 13.74 1.73
C VAL A 187 19.24 13.83 2.75
N THR A 188 19.09 14.98 3.39
CA THR A 188 18.01 15.26 4.33
C THR A 188 17.17 16.42 3.82
N VAL A 189 15.86 16.24 3.76
CA VAL A 189 14.87 17.29 3.49
C VAL A 189 13.97 17.39 4.72
N ARG A 190 13.99 18.52 5.44
CA ARG A 190 13.17 18.65 6.65
C ARG A 190 12.53 20.00 6.86
N LYS A 191 11.36 20.04 7.49
CA LYS A 191 10.63 21.29 7.77
C LYS A 191 10.30 22.10 6.51
N CYS A 192 10.23 21.43 5.36
CA CYS A 192 9.97 22.09 4.08
C CYS A 192 8.48 22.07 3.75
N GLU A 193 8.07 23.06 2.95
CA GLU A 193 6.73 23.13 2.37
C GLU A 193 6.87 22.95 0.86
N LEU A 194 6.37 21.84 0.33
CA LEU A 194 6.46 21.50 -1.09
C LEU A 194 5.06 21.45 -1.69
N LYS A 195 4.77 22.33 -2.64
CA LYS A 195 3.40 22.52 -3.17
C LYS A 195 3.32 22.55 -4.68
N ARG A 196 2.28 21.95 -5.25
CA ARG A 196 1.90 22.16 -6.66
C ARG A 196 3.01 21.88 -7.68
N GLY A 197 3.95 20.97 -7.37
CA GLY A 197 4.82 20.41 -8.40
C GLY A 197 3.95 19.72 -9.46
N ARG A 198 4.18 20.01 -10.74
CA ARG A 198 3.31 19.52 -11.82
C ARG A 198 3.39 18.01 -11.99
N ARG A 199 4.57 17.41 -11.73
CA ARG A 199 4.74 15.97 -11.59
C ARG A 199 4.61 15.56 -10.12
N ASN A 200 5.67 15.68 -9.34
CA ASN A 200 5.68 15.33 -7.92
C ASN A 200 6.10 16.53 -7.08
N ASN A 201 5.95 16.44 -5.77
CA ASN A 201 6.58 17.44 -4.89
C ASN A 201 8.02 17.06 -4.57
N LEU A 202 8.32 15.78 -4.36
CA LEU A 202 9.70 15.31 -4.20
C LEU A 202 9.87 13.97 -4.90
N ALA A 203 10.99 13.78 -5.60
CA ALA A 203 11.31 12.50 -6.23
C ALA A 203 12.78 12.11 -6.04
N THR A 204 13.04 10.80 -6.01
CA THR A 204 14.41 10.25 -6.10
C THR A 204 14.45 8.97 -6.92
N ASN A 205 15.43 8.89 -7.83
CA ASN A 205 15.78 7.64 -8.51
C ASN A 205 17.13 7.05 -8.07
N GLY A 206 17.97 7.84 -7.40
CA GLY A 206 19.33 7.41 -7.11
C GLY A 206 19.90 8.07 -5.87
N CYS A 207 19.31 7.78 -4.72
CA CYS A 207 19.82 8.22 -3.42
C CYS A 207 20.06 7.03 -2.48
N GLU A 208 21.21 7.01 -1.82
CA GLU A 208 21.53 6.10 -0.72
C GLU A 208 21.50 6.89 0.60
N GLY A 209 20.52 6.63 1.46
CA GLY A 209 20.35 7.41 2.70
C GLY A 209 19.59 8.72 2.45
N LEU A 210 18.29 8.64 2.17
CA LEU A 210 17.39 9.80 2.13
C LEU A 210 16.58 9.87 3.42
N LEU A 211 16.54 11.04 4.05
CA LEU A 211 15.60 11.34 5.13
C LEU A 211 14.68 12.50 4.69
N VAL A 212 13.36 12.27 4.72
CA VAL A 212 12.34 13.32 4.60
C VAL A 212 11.56 13.36 5.90
N GLU A 213 11.64 14.48 6.61
CA GLU A 213 11.16 14.62 7.99
C GLU A 213 10.38 15.92 8.17
N ASP A 214 9.22 15.88 8.82
CA ASP A 214 8.51 17.09 9.22
C ASP A 214 8.20 18.04 8.04
N CYS A 215 7.84 17.51 6.88
CA CYS A 215 7.47 18.32 5.72
C CYS A 215 5.95 18.39 5.48
N ASP A 216 5.49 19.52 4.93
CA ASP A 216 4.14 19.68 4.37
C ASP A 216 4.21 19.49 2.85
N ILE A 217 3.51 18.48 2.32
CA ILE A 217 3.64 18.02 0.94
C ILE A 217 2.26 17.98 0.28
N GLU A 218 1.97 18.97 -0.55
CA GLU A 218 0.59 19.24 -0.97
C GLU A 218 0.39 19.46 -2.47
N GLU A 219 -0.78 19.06 -2.97
CA GLU A 219 -1.29 19.46 -4.28
C GLU A 219 -0.39 19.10 -5.48
N ALA A 220 0.42 18.04 -5.39
CA ALA A 220 1.16 17.52 -6.55
C ALA A 220 0.21 17.17 -7.70
N GLY A 221 0.61 17.49 -8.93
CA GLY A 221 -0.22 17.30 -10.12
C GLY A 221 -1.21 18.43 -10.37
N GLY A 222 -2.39 18.07 -10.87
CA GLY A 222 -3.46 19.03 -11.24
C GLY A 222 -3.72 19.16 -12.74
N ASP A 223 -2.93 18.50 -13.59
CA ASP A 223 -3.22 18.31 -15.03
C ASP A 223 -3.08 16.83 -15.42
N THR A 224 -2.74 16.52 -16.68
CA THR A 224 -2.61 15.13 -17.17
C THR A 224 -1.24 14.50 -16.94
N ILE A 225 -0.22 15.28 -16.57
CA ILE A 225 1.17 14.81 -16.45
C ILE A 225 1.35 14.03 -15.15
N GLY A 226 1.93 12.84 -15.25
CA GLY A 226 2.16 11.94 -14.13
C GLY A 226 3.57 12.06 -13.53
N PRO A 227 3.79 11.50 -12.32
CA PRO A 227 2.86 10.63 -11.60
C PRO A 227 1.97 11.33 -10.55
N GLN A 228 2.11 12.64 -10.27
CA GLN A 228 1.22 13.38 -9.34
C GLN A 228 1.28 12.87 -7.91
N LEU A 229 2.49 12.55 -7.45
CA LEU A 229 2.74 12.01 -6.12
C LEU A 229 3.27 13.09 -5.19
N GLY A 230 2.94 12.99 -3.90
CA GLY A 230 3.64 13.76 -2.89
C GLY A 230 5.14 13.43 -2.92
N ILE A 231 5.46 12.15 -2.74
CA ILE A 231 6.82 11.62 -2.86
C ILE A 231 6.87 10.42 -3.80
N ASP A 232 7.86 10.42 -4.68
CA ASP A 232 8.14 9.34 -5.63
C ASP A 232 9.56 8.77 -5.41
N LEU A 233 9.65 7.58 -4.83
CA LEU A 233 10.89 6.85 -4.59
C LEU A 233 11.04 5.78 -5.66
N GLU A 234 11.46 6.17 -6.86
CA GLU A 234 11.39 5.34 -8.06
C GLU A 234 12.77 4.95 -8.58
N GLY A 235 13.18 3.73 -8.25
CA GLY A 235 14.25 3.04 -8.98
C GLY A 235 13.74 2.44 -10.29
N TYR A 236 14.67 1.96 -11.10
CA TYR A 236 14.38 1.33 -12.38
C TYR A 236 15.13 0.00 -12.47
N GLY A 237 14.42 -1.05 -12.88
CA GLY A 237 15.02 -2.36 -13.11
C GLY A 237 14.21 -3.16 -14.11
N GLU A 238 14.90 -3.83 -15.02
CA GLU A 238 14.31 -4.59 -16.12
C GLU A 238 15.17 -5.81 -16.45
N ASN A 239 14.53 -6.93 -16.80
CA ASN A 239 15.22 -8.15 -17.24
C ASN A 239 16.30 -8.63 -16.25
N GLY A 240 16.02 -8.53 -14.95
CA GLY A 240 16.94 -8.94 -13.88
C GLY A 240 18.11 -7.99 -13.64
N ARG A 241 18.14 -6.81 -14.28
CA ARG A 241 19.16 -5.77 -14.08
C ARG A 241 18.54 -4.53 -13.46
N LYS A 242 19.16 -4.00 -12.41
CA LYS A 242 18.81 -2.68 -11.86
C LYS A 242 19.60 -1.59 -12.58
N TYR A 243 18.95 -0.49 -12.92
CA TYR A 243 19.55 0.68 -13.54
C TYR A 243 19.57 1.87 -12.58
N ASP A 244 18.58 1.96 -11.71
CA ASP A 244 18.49 2.94 -10.64
C ASP A 244 18.04 2.23 -9.36
N HIS A 245 18.62 2.61 -8.23
CA HIS A 245 18.32 1.95 -6.95
C HIS A 245 18.36 2.94 -5.79
N PRO A 246 17.24 3.63 -5.51
CA PRO A 246 17.03 4.30 -4.24
C PRO A 246 17.11 3.29 -3.11
N TYR A 247 17.96 3.55 -2.12
CA TYR A 247 18.28 2.61 -1.05
C TYR A 247 18.39 3.33 0.29
N GLU A 248 17.90 2.71 1.37
CA GLU A 248 17.92 3.30 2.73
C GLU A 248 17.20 4.65 2.81
N LEU A 249 15.88 4.62 2.63
CA LEU A 249 15.06 5.84 2.57
C LEU A 249 14.11 5.87 3.78
N THR A 250 13.97 7.03 4.42
CA THR A 250 13.02 7.23 5.51
C THR A 250 12.15 8.44 5.23
N ILE A 251 10.83 8.24 5.26
CA ILE A 251 9.81 9.29 5.20
C ILE A 251 9.06 9.28 6.52
N SER A 252 9.25 10.29 7.36
CA SER A 252 8.63 10.35 8.68
C SER A 252 8.01 11.69 9.03
N ASP A 253 6.98 11.63 9.86
CA ASP A 253 6.36 12.81 10.46
C ASP A 253 5.93 13.87 9.43
N CYS A 254 5.59 13.48 8.20
CA CYS A 254 5.15 14.39 7.15
C CYS A 254 3.61 14.48 7.07
N ARG A 255 3.09 15.56 6.49
CA ARG A 255 1.66 15.74 6.17
C ARG A 255 1.46 15.83 4.67
N PHE A 256 0.68 14.90 4.14
CA PHE A 256 0.34 14.81 2.71
C PHE A 256 -1.11 15.19 2.49
N ARG A 257 -1.34 16.18 1.62
CA ARG A 257 -2.68 16.69 1.33
C ARG A 257 -2.91 16.95 -0.15
N LYS A 258 -4.00 16.44 -0.71
CA LYS A 258 -4.47 16.70 -2.08
C LYS A 258 -3.46 16.41 -3.18
N ASN A 259 -2.49 15.52 -2.94
CA ASN A 259 -1.61 15.04 -4.01
C ASN A 259 -2.43 14.19 -4.99
N GLY A 260 -2.25 14.42 -6.29
CA GLY A 260 -3.17 13.97 -7.34
C GLY A 260 -3.42 12.46 -7.35
N ARG A 261 -2.38 11.64 -7.45
CA ARG A 261 -2.52 10.17 -7.56
C ARG A 261 -2.08 9.40 -6.31
N GLY A 262 -1.28 9.98 -5.43
CA GLY A 262 -0.82 9.28 -4.23
C GLY A 262 0.00 10.14 -3.28
N SER A 263 0.12 9.69 -2.03
CA SER A 263 0.94 10.36 -1.02
C SER A 263 2.41 9.97 -1.19
N VAL A 264 2.71 8.68 -1.15
CA VAL A 264 4.07 8.15 -1.30
C VAL A 264 4.03 6.88 -2.13
N THR A 265 4.91 6.79 -3.12
CA THR A 265 5.19 5.54 -3.84
C THR A 265 6.64 5.16 -3.66
N ALA A 266 6.91 3.93 -3.28
CA ALA A 266 8.22 3.31 -3.40
C ALA A 266 8.18 2.28 -4.52
N HIS A 267 8.91 2.51 -5.60
CA HIS A 267 8.95 1.65 -6.77
C HIS A 267 10.39 1.19 -7.02
N THR A 268 10.65 -0.13 -7.04
CA THR A 268 11.99 -0.72 -7.22
C THR A 268 13.06 -0.15 -6.24
N SER A 269 12.61 0.37 -5.10
CA SER A 269 13.47 0.84 -4.02
C SER A 269 13.85 -0.30 -3.09
N GLY A 270 14.89 -0.12 -2.27
CA GLY A 270 15.28 -1.07 -1.23
C GLY A 270 15.40 -0.42 0.14
N LYS A 271 14.95 -1.12 1.20
CA LYS A 271 15.08 -0.68 2.59
C LYS A 271 14.44 0.70 2.83
N VAL A 272 13.11 0.76 2.72
CA VAL A 272 12.34 2.00 2.86
C VAL A 272 11.51 1.97 4.14
N SER A 273 11.53 3.05 4.93
CA SER A 273 10.66 3.24 6.09
C SER A 273 9.72 4.41 5.85
N ILE A 274 8.41 4.15 5.79
CA ILE A 274 7.35 5.16 5.69
C ILE A 274 6.56 5.12 6.99
N LYS A 275 6.82 6.07 7.90
CA LYS A 275 6.33 5.98 9.28
C LYS A 275 5.74 7.27 9.83
N ASP A 276 4.72 7.13 10.67
CA ASP A 276 4.16 8.22 11.48
C ASP A 276 3.67 9.43 10.66
N ASN A 277 3.31 9.21 9.39
CA ASN A 277 2.82 10.26 8.49
C ASN A 277 1.28 10.41 8.58
N TYR A 278 0.80 11.60 8.20
CA TYR A 278 -0.62 11.84 7.92
C TYR A 278 -0.83 11.95 6.41
N CYS A 279 -1.61 11.04 5.83
CA CYS A 279 -1.83 10.93 4.40
C CYS A 279 -3.32 10.96 4.08
N ASP A 280 -3.75 11.78 3.12
CA ASP A 280 -5.11 11.73 2.59
C ASP A 280 -5.26 10.86 1.33
N ASN A 281 -4.20 10.19 0.90
CA ASN A 281 -4.13 9.38 -0.31
C ASN A 281 -3.27 8.12 -0.12
N VAL A 282 -3.21 7.27 -1.14
CA VAL A 282 -2.55 5.96 -1.11
C VAL A 282 -1.06 6.05 -0.76
N ILE A 283 -0.58 5.07 0.00
CA ILE A 283 0.84 4.73 0.14
C ILE A 283 1.09 3.42 -0.62
N SER A 284 2.04 3.40 -1.55
CA SER A 284 2.38 2.20 -2.33
C SER A 284 3.80 1.75 -2.12
N TYR A 285 4.03 0.44 -1.92
CA TYR A 285 5.38 -0.15 -1.96
C TYR A 285 5.75 -0.72 -3.33
N GLY A 286 4.92 -0.51 -4.36
CA GLY A 286 5.25 -0.79 -5.75
C GLY A 286 5.82 -2.19 -5.99
N TYR A 287 7.03 -2.24 -6.57
CA TYR A 287 7.86 -3.46 -6.70
C TYR A 287 9.02 -3.53 -5.69
N SER A 288 9.02 -2.64 -4.69
CA SER A 288 10.16 -2.44 -3.80
C SER A 288 10.39 -3.61 -2.86
N THR A 289 11.58 -3.60 -2.26
CA THR A 289 12.00 -4.59 -1.27
C THR A 289 12.30 -3.96 0.08
N ASP A 290 12.06 -4.73 1.14
CA ASP A 290 12.39 -4.36 2.52
C ASP A 290 11.71 -3.04 2.94
N VAL A 291 10.43 -2.88 2.60
CA VAL A 291 9.64 -1.69 2.95
C VAL A 291 8.86 -1.92 4.24
N SER A 292 8.96 -0.96 5.16
CA SER A 292 8.15 -0.86 6.37
C SER A 292 7.18 0.32 6.27
N ILE A 293 5.87 0.04 6.30
CA ILE A 293 4.80 1.05 6.38
C ILE A 293 4.23 0.97 7.79
N LYS A 294 4.56 1.93 8.66
CA LYS A 294 4.30 1.82 10.10
C LYS A 294 3.64 3.05 10.73
N GLY A 295 2.59 2.86 11.52
CA GLY A 295 2.04 3.94 12.35
C GLY A 295 1.39 5.10 11.60
N ASN A 296 1.19 4.97 10.28
CA ASN A 296 0.64 6.05 9.48
C ASN A 296 -0.87 6.19 9.68
N LYS A 297 -1.35 7.44 9.61
CA LYS A 297 -2.77 7.77 9.49
C LYS A 297 -3.08 8.03 8.02
N ILE A 298 -3.70 7.07 7.37
CA ILE A 298 -4.07 7.13 5.94
C ILE A 298 -5.58 7.35 5.88
N ILE A 299 -6.02 8.61 5.83
CA ILE A 299 -7.41 9.01 6.04
C ILE A 299 -7.91 9.83 4.85
N ASN A 300 -8.76 9.21 4.03
CA ASN A 300 -9.50 9.91 2.98
C ASN A 300 -10.89 10.32 3.48
N GLU A 301 -11.11 11.63 3.65
CA GLU A 301 -12.41 12.19 4.03
C GLU A 301 -13.26 12.64 2.82
N GLY A 302 -12.67 12.61 1.62
CA GLY A 302 -13.32 13.04 0.38
C GLY A 302 -14.04 11.93 -0.37
N GLY A 303 -14.17 12.10 -1.69
CA GLY A 303 -14.70 11.06 -2.58
C GLY A 303 -13.88 9.77 -2.50
N SER A 304 -14.54 8.64 -2.76
CA SER A 304 -13.93 7.31 -2.59
C SER A 304 -12.71 7.11 -3.50
N LYS A 305 -11.53 6.95 -2.87
CA LYS A 305 -10.26 6.59 -3.52
C LYS A 305 -10.06 5.08 -3.51
N GLU A 306 -9.29 4.54 -4.45
CA GLU A 306 -9.21 3.10 -4.69
C GLU A 306 -8.55 2.33 -3.54
N TYR A 307 -7.35 2.74 -3.12
CA TYR A 307 -6.51 2.01 -2.17
C TYR A 307 -6.00 2.91 -1.04
N GLY A 308 -6.00 2.41 0.19
CA GLY A 308 -5.27 3.04 1.31
C GLY A 308 -3.78 2.68 1.27
N ILE A 309 -3.50 1.38 1.21
CA ILE A 309 -2.16 0.85 0.91
C ILE A 309 -2.24 -0.03 -0.35
N ASP A 310 -1.31 0.16 -1.27
CA ASP A 310 -1.25 -0.58 -2.54
C ASP A 310 0.16 -1.12 -2.85
N SER A 311 0.23 -1.94 -3.90
CA SER A 311 1.43 -2.60 -4.37
C SER A 311 1.26 -3.12 -5.80
N VAL A 312 2.36 -3.43 -6.48
CA VAL A 312 2.30 -3.99 -7.84
C VAL A 312 2.72 -5.46 -7.89
N GLY A 313 3.89 -5.82 -7.35
CA GLY A 313 4.36 -7.21 -7.38
C GLY A 313 5.84 -7.35 -7.01
N VAL A 314 6.46 -8.46 -7.40
CA VAL A 314 7.91 -8.67 -7.21
C VAL A 314 8.68 -8.04 -8.35
N SER A 315 9.72 -7.24 -8.05
CA SER A 315 10.63 -6.72 -9.08
C SER A 315 11.32 -7.85 -9.84
N SER A 316 11.55 -7.68 -11.14
CA SER A 316 12.33 -8.65 -11.95
C SER A 316 13.75 -8.88 -11.44
N THR A 317 14.25 -8.00 -10.56
CA THR A 317 15.61 -8.01 -10.01
C THR A 317 15.70 -8.64 -8.62
N GLU A 318 14.58 -9.15 -8.09
CA GLU A 318 14.45 -9.59 -6.70
C GLU A 318 13.65 -10.90 -6.60
N THR A 319 13.78 -11.60 -5.48
CA THR A 319 13.08 -12.87 -5.22
C THR A 319 11.81 -12.73 -4.38
N GLY A 320 11.56 -11.54 -3.84
CA GLY A 320 10.39 -11.20 -3.05
C GLY A 320 10.48 -9.78 -2.51
N ASN A 321 9.39 -9.29 -1.95
CA ASN A 321 9.24 -7.92 -1.48
C ASN A 321 9.66 -7.72 -0.01
N ARG A 322 9.45 -8.71 0.88
CA ARG A 322 9.86 -8.62 2.30
C ARG A 322 9.27 -7.39 3.02
N ILE A 323 7.95 -7.25 2.94
CA ILE A 323 7.22 -6.03 3.35
C ILE A 323 6.64 -6.21 4.76
N GLN A 324 6.66 -5.12 5.53
CA GLN A 324 6.03 -5.04 6.85
C GLN A 324 5.03 -3.88 6.89
N ILE A 325 3.77 -4.17 7.19
CA ILE A 325 2.69 -3.19 7.32
C ILE A 325 2.12 -3.29 8.74
N THR A 326 2.45 -2.31 9.58
CA THR A 326 2.19 -2.40 11.03
C THR A 326 1.56 -1.15 11.62
N ASP A 327 0.63 -1.30 12.56
CA ASP A 327 0.11 -0.19 13.38
C ASP A 327 -0.55 0.96 12.59
N ASN A 328 -0.96 0.76 11.33
CA ASN A 328 -1.56 1.82 10.52
C ASN A 328 -3.06 1.97 10.80
N ASN A 329 -3.57 3.21 10.67
CA ASN A 329 -4.99 3.53 10.68
C ASN A 329 -5.42 3.98 9.27
N ILE A 330 -6.24 3.17 8.61
CA ILE A 330 -6.64 3.33 7.21
C ILE A 330 -8.14 3.59 7.14
N GLN A 331 -8.56 4.70 6.56
CA GLN A 331 -9.97 5.10 6.53
C GLN A 331 -10.42 5.67 5.18
N GLY A 332 -11.59 5.23 4.70
CA GLY A 332 -12.32 5.90 3.61
C GLY A 332 -11.89 5.54 2.18
N PHE A 333 -11.36 4.34 1.98
CA PHE A 333 -10.95 3.81 0.67
C PHE A 333 -11.88 2.69 0.20
N LYS A 334 -11.95 2.42 -1.10
CA LYS A 334 -12.68 1.24 -1.59
C LYS A 334 -12.05 -0.03 -1.05
N ILE A 335 -10.74 -0.13 -1.18
CA ILE A 335 -9.95 -1.21 -0.64
C ILE A 335 -8.97 -0.64 0.39
N GLY A 336 -9.06 -1.10 1.64
CA GLY A 336 -8.18 -0.60 2.70
C GLY A 336 -6.71 -0.93 2.39
N MET A 337 -6.42 -2.20 2.18
CA MET A 337 -5.11 -2.69 1.79
C MET A 337 -5.22 -3.67 0.63
N MET A 338 -4.48 -3.41 -0.45
CA MET A 338 -4.32 -4.31 -1.58
C MET A 338 -2.88 -4.81 -1.66
N ILE A 339 -2.72 -6.13 -1.52
CA ILE A 339 -1.44 -6.77 -1.25
C ILE A 339 -1.09 -7.70 -2.40
N ARG A 340 0.04 -7.40 -3.04
CA ARG A 340 0.60 -8.15 -4.17
C ARG A 340 2.08 -8.45 -3.90
N GLY A 341 2.63 -9.41 -4.63
CA GLY A 341 4.04 -9.78 -4.48
C GLY A 341 4.28 -10.79 -3.37
N LYS A 342 5.51 -10.86 -2.85
CA LYS A 342 5.96 -12.02 -2.06
C LYS A 342 6.61 -11.65 -0.73
N GLY A 343 6.27 -12.38 0.34
CA GLY A 343 6.85 -12.19 1.67
C GLY A 343 6.33 -10.91 2.31
N VAL A 344 5.04 -10.88 2.65
CA VAL A 344 4.37 -9.69 3.20
C VAL A 344 3.77 -10.02 4.58
N SER A 345 4.10 -9.21 5.57
CA SER A 345 3.52 -9.28 6.92
C SER A 345 2.66 -8.06 7.21
N ILE A 346 1.42 -8.30 7.62
CA ILE A 346 0.42 -7.27 7.93
C ILE A 346 -0.07 -7.52 9.35
N ASP A 347 0.30 -6.64 10.28
CA ASP A 347 0.01 -6.84 11.70
C ASP A 347 -0.54 -5.60 12.40
N ASN A 348 -1.58 -5.77 13.21
CA ASN A 348 -2.11 -4.72 14.09
C ASN A 348 -2.58 -3.43 13.39
N ASN A 349 -3.14 -3.53 12.18
CA ASN A 349 -3.71 -2.38 11.47
C ASN A 349 -5.21 -2.25 11.75
N THR A 350 -5.72 -1.02 11.71
CA THR A 350 -7.15 -0.72 11.72
C THR A 350 -7.59 -0.25 10.34
N VAL A 351 -8.60 -0.91 9.76
CA VAL A 351 -9.26 -0.48 8.53
C VAL A 351 -10.69 -0.06 8.84
N LYS A 352 -11.06 1.16 8.46
CA LYS A 352 -12.37 1.74 8.74
C LYS A 352 -13.03 2.29 7.49
N ASN A 353 -14.35 2.18 7.38
CA ASN A 353 -15.13 2.72 6.26
C ASN A 353 -14.61 2.26 4.88
N ALA A 354 -14.19 0.99 4.76
CA ALA A 354 -13.89 0.39 3.46
C ALA A 354 -15.20 0.04 2.74
N SER A 355 -15.28 0.27 1.43
CA SER A 355 -16.53 0.09 0.66
C SER A 355 -16.56 -1.16 -0.23
N ASN A 356 -15.41 -1.72 -0.61
CA ASN A 356 -15.32 -2.92 -1.46
C ASN A 356 -14.66 -4.10 -0.72
N CYS A 357 -13.49 -3.89 -0.12
CA CYS A 357 -12.82 -4.90 0.70
C CYS A 357 -11.89 -4.25 1.73
N ALA A 358 -11.87 -4.70 2.98
CA ALA A 358 -10.96 -4.09 3.95
C ALA A 358 -9.49 -4.52 3.70
N ILE A 359 -9.23 -5.82 3.55
CA ILE A 359 -7.89 -6.37 3.28
C ILE A 359 -7.99 -7.39 2.15
N ALA A 360 -7.29 -7.15 1.04
CA ALA A 360 -7.31 -8.01 -0.13
C ALA A 360 -5.89 -8.43 -0.54
N THR A 361 -5.72 -9.69 -0.92
CA THR A 361 -4.55 -10.16 -1.67
C THR A 361 -4.90 -10.38 -3.14
N HIS A 362 -3.94 -10.11 -4.02
CA HIS A 362 -4.01 -10.44 -5.44
C HIS A 362 -2.62 -10.71 -6.00
N MET A 363 -2.39 -11.85 -6.66
CA MET A 363 -1.06 -12.21 -7.16
C MET A 363 -0.01 -12.13 -6.03
N ALA A 364 -0.36 -12.70 -4.88
CA ALA A 364 0.47 -12.65 -3.69
C ALA A 364 0.92 -14.06 -3.25
N GLU A 365 2.12 -14.16 -2.71
CA GLU A 365 2.70 -15.39 -2.16
C GLU A 365 3.34 -15.13 -0.80
N ASP A 366 3.27 -16.07 0.15
CA ASP A 366 3.92 -15.94 1.47
C ASP A 366 3.44 -14.66 2.19
N VAL A 367 2.15 -14.64 2.55
CA VAL A 367 1.51 -13.49 3.21
C VAL A 367 0.91 -13.89 4.55
N SER A 368 1.27 -13.14 5.59
CA SER A 368 0.68 -13.25 6.93
C SER A 368 -0.16 -12.01 7.26
N ILE A 369 -1.44 -12.21 7.56
CA ILE A 369 -2.40 -11.15 7.92
C ILE A 369 -2.89 -11.40 9.35
N SER A 370 -2.40 -10.64 10.31
CA SER A 370 -2.68 -10.85 11.73
C SER A 370 -3.14 -9.64 12.53
N ASN A 371 -3.97 -9.90 13.54
CA ASN A 371 -4.34 -8.91 14.56
C ASN A 371 -5.00 -7.63 14.02
N ASN A 372 -5.52 -7.64 12.80
CA ASN A 372 -6.14 -6.46 12.20
C ASN A 372 -7.59 -6.30 12.67
N ARG A 373 -8.02 -5.04 12.76
CA ARG A 373 -9.38 -4.67 13.16
C ARG A 373 -10.09 -3.96 12.02
N ILE A 374 -11.25 -4.47 11.63
CA ILE A 374 -12.08 -3.90 10.58
C ILE A 374 -13.34 -3.30 11.23
N GLN A 375 -13.60 -2.02 10.95
CA GLN A 375 -14.67 -1.24 11.56
C GLN A 375 -15.52 -0.57 10.49
N ASP A 376 -16.83 -0.50 10.70
CA ASP A 376 -17.75 0.31 9.91
C ASP A 376 -17.58 0.12 8.38
N SER A 377 -17.21 -1.10 7.98
CA SER A 377 -16.89 -1.46 6.59
C SER A 377 -17.89 -2.53 6.15
N ASP A 378 -19.01 -2.09 5.58
CA ASP A 378 -20.04 -3.00 5.05
C ASP A 378 -19.64 -3.54 3.67
N CYS A 379 -18.60 -4.36 3.67
CA CYS A 379 -18.00 -4.93 2.48
C CYS A 379 -17.36 -6.29 2.80
N ILE A 380 -16.67 -6.89 1.83
CA ILE A 380 -15.86 -8.08 2.11
C ILE A 380 -14.80 -7.68 3.14
N GLN A 381 -14.65 -8.47 4.22
CA GLN A 381 -13.70 -8.10 5.27
C GLN A 381 -12.30 -8.50 4.84
N ILE A 382 -12.10 -9.76 4.47
CA ILE A 382 -10.81 -10.27 3.99
C ILE A 382 -11.02 -11.08 2.71
N GLN A 383 -10.25 -10.74 1.67
CA GLN A 383 -10.26 -11.45 0.39
C GLN A 383 -8.88 -12.02 0.08
N VAL A 384 -8.85 -13.29 -0.32
CA VAL A 384 -7.68 -13.94 -0.90
C VAL A 384 -8.03 -14.33 -2.34
N ARG A 385 -7.36 -13.70 -3.33
CA ARG A 385 -7.62 -13.98 -4.75
C ARG A 385 -6.32 -14.24 -5.49
N ASN A 386 -6.27 -15.26 -6.35
CA ASN A 386 -5.11 -15.54 -7.19
C ASN A 386 -3.78 -15.51 -6.40
N SER A 387 -3.76 -16.17 -5.25
CA SER A 387 -2.67 -16.07 -4.27
C SER A 387 -2.35 -17.44 -3.67
N SER A 388 -1.13 -17.61 -3.14
CA SER A 388 -0.69 -18.86 -2.53
C SER A 388 0.08 -18.69 -1.22
N ASP A 389 0.04 -19.68 -0.34
CA ASP A 389 0.68 -19.62 0.99
C ASP A 389 0.25 -18.38 1.79
N ILE A 390 -1.04 -18.33 2.10
CA ILE A 390 -1.66 -17.19 2.76
C ILE A 390 -2.16 -17.63 4.14
N LYS A 391 -1.70 -16.95 5.18
CA LYS A 391 -2.12 -17.18 6.56
C LYS A 391 -2.83 -15.95 7.12
N VAL A 392 -4.07 -16.13 7.55
CA VAL A 392 -4.91 -15.08 8.13
C VAL A 392 -5.30 -15.48 9.55
N SER A 393 -4.89 -14.72 10.56
CA SER A 393 -5.16 -15.10 11.95
C SER A 393 -5.44 -13.96 12.91
N ASN A 394 -6.30 -14.18 13.90
CA ASN A 394 -6.60 -13.20 14.97
C ASN A 394 -7.18 -11.87 14.47
N ASN A 395 -7.79 -11.83 13.28
CA ASN A 395 -8.44 -10.64 12.76
C ASN A 395 -9.87 -10.52 13.29
N LYS A 396 -10.36 -9.28 13.44
CA LYS A 396 -11.72 -9.00 13.92
C LYS A 396 -12.44 -8.06 12.97
N GLY A 397 -13.63 -8.44 12.52
CA GLY A 397 -14.50 -7.61 11.67
C GLY A 397 -15.96 -7.72 12.06
N LYS A 398 -16.80 -6.80 11.57
CA LYS A 398 -18.23 -6.84 11.84
C LYS A 398 -19.07 -6.05 10.83
N GLY A 399 -20.36 -6.37 10.77
CA GLY A 399 -21.38 -5.51 10.18
C GLY A 399 -21.46 -5.56 8.67
N THR A 400 -21.53 -6.77 8.09
CA THR A 400 -21.76 -6.93 6.64
C THR A 400 -23.24 -7.21 6.38
N THR A 401 -23.87 -6.45 5.49
CA THR A 401 -25.31 -6.56 5.18
C THR A 401 -25.57 -7.37 3.90
N SER A 402 -24.62 -7.37 2.96
CA SER A 402 -24.71 -8.09 1.68
C SER A 402 -23.44 -8.82 1.27
N ALA A 403 -22.32 -8.63 1.97
CA ALA A 403 -21.03 -9.22 1.66
C ALA A 403 -20.64 -10.36 2.64
N TYR A 404 -19.92 -11.35 2.13
CA TYR A 404 -19.30 -12.37 3.00
C TYR A 404 -18.14 -11.75 3.78
N ALA A 405 -17.91 -12.20 5.02
CA ALA A 405 -16.73 -11.77 5.77
C ALA A 405 -15.44 -12.18 5.03
N ILE A 406 -15.38 -13.42 4.56
CA ILE A 406 -14.21 -13.98 3.89
C ILE A 406 -14.57 -14.40 2.47
N LYS A 407 -13.72 -14.05 1.51
CA LYS A 407 -13.71 -14.66 0.17
C LYS A 407 -12.35 -15.28 -0.15
N VAL A 408 -12.36 -16.51 -0.67
CA VAL A 408 -11.17 -17.19 -1.21
C VAL A 408 -11.47 -17.59 -2.65
N MET A 409 -10.65 -17.16 -3.60
CA MET A 409 -10.90 -17.36 -5.03
C MET A 409 -9.60 -17.68 -5.75
N ASP A 410 -9.59 -18.71 -6.61
CA ASP A 410 -8.45 -19.00 -7.49
C ASP A 410 -7.11 -19.12 -6.71
N SER A 411 -7.11 -19.72 -5.51
CA SER A 411 -5.97 -19.65 -4.57
C SER A 411 -5.57 -21.02 -4.02
N ASN A 412 -4.34 -21.15 -3.51
CA ASN A 412 -3.81 -22.41 -2.99
C ASN A 412 -3.10 -22.25 -1.64
N ASP A 413 -3.22 -23.22 -0.74
CA ASP A 413 -2.64 -23.19 0.61
C ASP A 413 -3.02 -21.93 1.42
N VAL A 414 -4.33 -21.76 1.62
CA VAL A 414 -4.89 -20.62 2.38
C VAL A 414 -5.36 -21.10 3.74
N LYS A 415 -4.96 -20.41 4.81
CA LYS A 415 -5.25 -20.78 6.21
C LYS A 415 -5.93 -19.62 6.93
N PHE A 416 -7.15 -19.82 7.43
CA PHE A 416 -7.82 -18.90 8.34
C PHE A 416 -7.87 -19.51 9.75
N LEU A 417 -7.23 -18.86 10.72
CA LEU A 417 -7.08 -19.35 12.09
C LEU A 417 -7.52 -18.31 13.13
N ASN A 418 -8.47 -18.64 14.01
CA ASN A 418 -8.79 -17.80 15.17
C ASN A 418 -9.24 -16.37 14.81
N ASN A 419 -10.04 -16.21 13.75
CA ASN A 419 -10.63 -14.92 13.39
C ASN A 419 -12.07 -14.83 13.91
N THR A 420 -12.51 -13.63 14.31
CA THR A 420 -13.86 -13.40 14.85
C THR A 420 -14.60 -12.39 14.00
N PHE A 421 -15.72 -12.78 13.41
CA PHE A 421 -16.56 -11.94 12.57
C PHE A 421 -18.02 -11.94 13.07
N SER A 422 -18.62 -10.75 13.20
CA SER A 422 -19.96 -10.62 13.80
C SER A 422 -20.93 -9.76 13.00
N ASN A 423 -22.24 -10.01 13.16
CA ASN A 423 -23.32 -9.34 12.41
C ASN A 423 -23.09 -9.41 10.90
N LEU A 424 -22.97 -10.64 10.39
CA LEU A 424 -22.58 -10.91 9.01
C LEU A 424 -23.75 -11.28 8.12
N TYR A 425 -23.67 -10.91 6.86
CA TYR A 425 -24.51 -11.47 5.81
C TYR A 425 -24.21 -12.95 5.59
N GLY A 426 -22.93 -13.29 5.41
CA GLY A 426 -22.41 -14.65 5.31
C GLY A 426 -20.98 -14.73 5.85
N GLY A 427 -20.54 -15.92 6.25
CA GLY A 427 -19.22 -16.10 6.85
C GLY A 427 -18.11 -16.19 5.81
N LEU A 428 -18.01 -17.34 5.13
CA LEU A 428 -16.96 -17.62 4.15
C LEU A 428 -17.53 -18.11 2.82
N TYR A 429 -16.97 -17.62 1.72
CA TYR A 429 -17.24 -18.10 0.36
C TYR A 429 -15.93 -18.49 -0.33
N CYS A 430 -15.82 -19.74 -0.78
CA CYS A 430 -14.66 -20.29 -1.45
C CYS A 430 -15.00 -20.76 -2.86
N GLU A 431 -14.17 -20.43 -3.84
CA GLU A 431 -14.29 -20.95 -5.21
C GLU A 431 -12.93 -21.23 -5.85
N ARG A 432 -12.86 -22.28 -6.68
CA ARG A 432 -11.70 -22.67 -7.47
C ARG A 432 -10.38 -22.64 -6.68
N SER A 433 -10.37 -23.15 -5.45
CA SER A 433 -9.22 -23.02 -4.53
C SER A 433 -8.85 -24.32 -3.83
N GLN A 434 -7.56 -24.57 -3.63
CA GLN A 434 -7.04 -25.84 -3.08
C GLN A 434 -6.37 -25.66 -1.71
N ALA A 435 -6.34 -26.71 -0.90
CA ALA A 435 -5.76 -26.72 0.43
C ALA A 435 -6.23 -25.58 1.36
N VAL A 436 -7.51 -25.19 1.27
CA VAL A 436 -8.10 -24.12 2.09
C VAL A 436 -8.47 -24.65 3.47
N ARG A 437 -7.83 -24.16 4.53
CA ARG A 437 -8.01 -24.65 5.91
C ARG A 437 -8.61 -23.56 6.79
N ILE A 438 -9.82 -23.81 7.29
CA ILE A 438 -10.60 -22.88 8.11
C ILE A 438 -10.72 -23.49 9.50
N LYS A 439 -10.02 -22.91 10.47
CA LYS A 439 -9.89 -23.46 11.82
C LYS A 439 -10.13 -22.43 12.92
N LEU A 440 -10.93 -22.78 13.93
CA LEU A 440 -11.14 -21.93 15.12
C LEU A 440 -11.70 -20.54 14.80
N ASN A 441 -12.49 -20.37 13.74
CA ASN A 441 -13.07 -19.06 13.42
C ASN A 441 -14.50 -18.96 13.95
N ASP A 442 -14.88 -17.77 14.39
CA ASP A 442 -16.23 -17.45 14.88
C ASP A 442 -16.97 -16.63 13.83
N PHE A 443 -18.15 -17.12 13.42
CA PHE A 443 -19.05 -16.45 12.49
C PHE A 443 -20.41 -16.23 13.14
N LEU A 444 -20.68 -14.99 13.59
CA LEU A 444 -22.02 -14.61 14.06
C LEU A 444 -22.83 -13.99 12.91
N LEU A 445 -23.81 -14.74 12.43
CA LEU A 445 -24.61 -14.39 11.27
C LEU A 445 -25.89 -13.62 11.64
N SER A 446 -26.20 -12.60 10.86
CA SER A 446 -27.45 -11.83 10.95
C SER A 446 -28.24 -11.82 9.63
N GLY A 447 -27.57 -12.06 8.50
CA GLY A 447 -28.17 -12.08 7.16
C GLY A 447 -28.50 -13.47 6.63
N LYS A 448 -28.65 -13.55 5.30
CA LYS A 448 -29.14 -14.74 4.55
C LYS A 448 -28.06 -15.45 3.72
N GLY A 449 -26.80 -15.04 3.84
CA GLY A 449 -25.68 -15.76 3.25
C GLY A 449 -25.40 -17.07 3.97
N TYR A 450 -24.60 -17.92 3.35
CA TYR A 450 -24.13 -19.16 3.99
C TYR A 450 -23.18 -18.85 5.14
N GLY A 451 -23.10 -19.75 6.13
CA GLY A 451 -22.03 -19.68 7.13
C GLY A 451 -20.68 -19.92 6.47
N ILE A 452 -20.51 -21.09 5.86
CA ILE A 452 -19.34 -21.47 5.08
C ILE A 452 -19.83 -22.12 3.77
N TYR A 453 -19.37 -21.61 2.63
CA TYR A 453 -19.68 -22.12 1.30
C TYR A 453 -18.40 -22.47 0.52
N TRP A 454 -18.43 -23.56 -0.24
CA TRP A 454 -17.46 -23.79 -1.31
C TRP A 454 -18.06 -24.44 -2.56
N ASP A 455 -17.46 -24.14 -3.72
CA ASP A 455 -17.82 -24.73 -5.01
C ASP A 455 -17.22 -26.13 -5.22
N LYS A 456 -17.70 -26.81 -6.28
CA LYS A 456 -17.25 -28.18 -6.64
C LYS A 456 -15.77 -28.28 -7.01
N ASP A 457 -15.13 -27.14 -7.26
CA ASP A 457 -13.75 -27.02 -7.72
C ASP A 457 -12.78 -26.67 -6.58
N SER A 458 -13.26 -26.66 -5.33
CA SER A 458 -12.46 -26.32 -4.16
C SER A 458 -12.20 -27.49 -3.21
N GLU A 459 -11.00 -27.51 -2.62
CA GLU A 459 -10.63 -28.40 -1.52
C GLU A 459 -10.59 -27.61 -0.20
N VAL A 460 -11.53 -27.93 0.70
CA VAL A 460 -11.72 -27.21 1.95
C VAL A 460 -11.67 -28.15 3.15
N PHE A 461 -10.98 -27.73 4.21
CA PHE A 461 -10.89 -28.43 5.49
C PHE A 461 -11.40 -27.52 6.61
N LEU A 462 -12.47 -27.94 7.28
CA LEU A 462 -13.10 -27.19 8.36
C LEU A 462 -12.82 -27.88 9.69
N THR A 463 -12.30 -27.14 10.67
CA THR A 463 -12.00 -27.70 11.99
C THR A 463 -12.31 -26.73 13.13
N ARG A 464 -13.20 -27.09 14.05
CA ARG A 464 -13.49 -26.27 15.25
C ARG A 464 -13.91 -24.83 14.96
N ASN A 465 -14.67 -24.59 13.90
CA ASN A 465 -15.29 -23.27 13.70
C ASN A 465 -16.61 -23.20 14.44
N GLU A 466 -16.98 -22.00 14.88
CA GLU A 466 -18.25 -21.71 15.56
C GLU A 466 -19.12 -20.84 14.64
N ILE A 467 -20.31 -21.34 14.30
CA ILE A 467 -21.26 -20.66 13.40
C ILE A 467 -22.54 -20.41 14.18
N PHE A 468 -22.84 -19.13 14.44
CA PHE A 468 -24.00 -18.72 15.22
C PHE A 468 -25.10 -18.15 14.33
N GLU A 469 -26.34 -18.50 14.63
CA GLU A 469 -27.54 -17.91 14.04
C GLU A 469 -27.66 -18.03 12.49
N PRO A 470 -27.22 -19.13 11.84
CA PRO A 470 -27.35 -19.27 10.39
C PRO A 470 -28.82 -19.32 9.97
N ARG A 471 -29.22 -18.43 9.06
CA ARG A 471 -30.59 -18.38 8.46
C ARG A 471 -30.66 -19.02 7.08
N ASN A 472 -29.50 -19.24 6.46
CA ASN A 472 -29.29 -20.08 5.30
C ASN A 472 -28.29 -21.18 5.68
N VAL A 473 -28.05 -22.16 4.81
CA VAL A 473 -27.25 -23.35 5.14
C VAL A 473 -25.94 -22.97 5.84
N ALA A 474 -25.72 -23.55 7.02
CA ALA A 474 -24.60 -23.15 7.86
C ALA A 474 -23.26 -23.57 7.24
N ILE A 475 -23.18 -24.80 6.72
CA ILE A 475 -22.04 -25.32 5.99
C ILE A 475 -22.55 -25.97 4.70
N MET A 476 -22.23 -25.38 3.56
CA MET A 476 -22.68 -25.82 2.24
C MET A 476 -21.47 -26.07 1.33
N GLY A 477 -21.44 -27.22 0.67
CA GLY A 477 -20.34 -27.53 -0.24
C GLY A 477 -20.71 -28.47 -1.36
N ALA A 478 -20.16 -28.23 -2.54
CA ALA A 478 -20.06 -29.23 -3.59
C ALA A 478 -18.63 -29.77 -3.63
N ALA A 479 -18.42 -31.06 -3.88
CA ALA A 479 -17.10 -31.68 -3.67
C ALA A 479 -16.77 -32.80 -4.67
N ASP A 480 -17.03 -32.59 -5.96
CA ASP A 480 -16.85 -33.64 -6.97
C ASP A 480 -15.38 -34.06 -7.19
N MET A 481 -14.43 -33.15 -6.96
CA MET A 481 -13.00 -33.40 -7.22
C MET A 481 -12.18 -33.82 -6.00
N TYR A 482 -12.60 -33.43 -4.78
CA TYR A 482 -11.77 -33.57 -3.59
C TYR A 482 -12.56 -34.15 -2.41
N ASN A 483 -11.88 -34.92 -1.56
CA ASN A 483 -12.50 -35.38 -0.33
C ASN A 483 -12.47 -34.27 0.74
N ILE A 484 -13.65 -33.92 1.27
CA ILE A 484 -13.79 -32.86 2.26
C ILE A 484 -13.72 -33.42 3.67
N ARG A 485 -13.15 -32.63 4.59
CA ARG A 485 -13.22 -32.90 6.04
C ARG A 485 -13.90 -31.76 6.77
N ILE A 486 -14.98 -32.09 7.47
CA ILE A 486 -15.72 -31.19 8.36
C ILE A 486 -15.66 -31.79 9.76
N SER A 487 -14.81 -31.23 10.62
CA SER A 487 -14.53 -31.83 11.93
C SER A 487 -14.71 -30.88 13.10
N ASP A 488 -15.34 -31.36 14.16
CA ASP A 488 -15.41 -30.68 15.45
C ASP A 488 -15.99 -29.24 15.38
N ASN A 489 -16.83 -28.91 14.38
CA ASN A 489 -17.45 -27.58 14.27
C ASN A 489 -18.72 -27.49 15.09
N GLN A 490 -19.06 -26.28 15.50
CA GLN A 490 -20.20 -25.97 16.35
C GLN A 490 -21.18 -25.07 15.58
N ILE A 491 -22.44 -25.48 15.49
CA ILE A 491 -23.50 -24.70 14.85
C ILE A 491 -24.58 -24.38 15.89
N TYR A 492 -24.62 -23.12 16.32
CA TYR A 492 -25.51 -22.64 17.37
C TYR A 492 -26.74 -21.95 16.79
N ASN A 493 -27.91 -22.21 17.37
CA ASN A 493 -29.20 -21.57 17.02
C ASN A 493 -29.47 -21.58 15.51
N CYS A 494 -29.33 -22.75 14.89
CA CYS A 494 -29.55 -22.91 13.46
C CYS A 494 -31.01 -22.61 13.11
N LYS A 495 -31.20 -21.54 12.33
CA LYS A 495 -32.49 -21.09 11.75
C LYS A 495 -32.63 -21.48 10.29
N ALA A 496 -31.62 -22.11 9.71
CA ALA A 496 -31.62 -22.63 8.34
C ALA A 496 -32.34 -23.98 8.26
N ILE A 497 -32.87 -24.32 7.08
CA ILE A 497 -33.55 -25.62 6.90
C ILE A 497 -32.52 -26.75 6.93
N ILE A 498 -31.30 -26.51 6.48
CA ILE A 498 -30.22 -27.49 6.51
C ILE A 498 -29.04 -26.88 7.27
N ALA A 499 -28.44 -27.62 8.20
CA ALA A 499 -27.22 -27.15 8.88
C ALA A 499 -25.98 -27.48 8.04
N ILE A 500 -25.72 -28.75 7.74
CA ILE A 500 -24.61 -29.19 6.87
C ILE A 500 -25.19 -29.83 5.61
N HIS A 501 -24.86 -29.30 4.43
CA HIS A 501 -25.27 -29.84 3.13
C HIS A 501 -24.04 -30.13 2.26
N LEU A 502 -23.82 -31.39 1.93
CA LEU A 502 -22.76 -31.82 1.01
C LEU A 502 -23.36 -32.39 -0.28
N ILE A 503 -22.87 -31.90 -1.41
CA ILE A 503 -23.28 -32.31 -2.75
C ILE A 503 -22.12 -32.95 -3.50
N GLY A 504 -22.36 -34.14 -4.06
CA GLY A 504 -21.43 -34.82 -4.95
C GLY A 504 -20.19 -35.37 -4.24
N GLY A 505 -19.24 -35.87 -5.01
CA GLY A 505 -17.99 -36.41 -4.48
C GLY A 505 -18.09 -37.74 -3.72
N SER A 506 -16.95 -38.18 -3.18
CA SER A 506 -16.86 -39.42 -2.44
C SER A 506 -15.86 -39.36 -1.29
N GLU A 507 -16.01 -40.27 -0.33
CA GLU A 507 -15.06 -40.51 0.77
C GLU A 507 -14.82 -39.27 1.66
N HIS A 508 -15.85 -38.44 1.81
CA HIS A 508 -15.83 -37.32 2.73
C HIS A 508 -15.88 -37.79 4.19
N MET A 509 -15.36 -36.95 5.09
CA MET A 509 -15.39 -37.18 6.53
C MET A 509 -16.12 -36.04 7.23
N VAL A 510 -17.25 -36.34 7.87
CA VAL A 510 -17.98 -35.39 8.71
C VAL A 510 -18.01 -35.96 10.13
N ARG A 511 -17.27 -35.35 11.04
CA ARG A 511 -17.00 -35.93 12.37
C ARG A 511 -17.11 -34.92 13.49
N GLY A 512 -17.69 -35.30 14.62
CA GLY A 512 -17.57 -34.52 15.86
C GLY A 512 -18.29 -33.18 15.83
N ASN A 513 -19.14 -32.93 14.83
CA ASN A 513 -19.84 -31.65 14.74
C ASN A 513 -21.07 -31.66 15.64
N GLU A 514 -21.32 -30.54 16.29
CA GLU A 514 -22.47 -30.33 17.19
C GLU A 514 -23.39 -29.28 16.57
N ILE A 515 -24.66 -29.63 16.43
CA ILE A 515 -25.63 -28.86 15.68
C ILE A 515 -26.86 -28.65 16.54
N MET A 516 -27.13 -27.41 16.91
CA MET A 516 -28.31 -27.02 17.67
C MET A 516 -29.26 -26.18 16.81
N PHE A 517 -30.44 -26.71 16.53
CA PHE A 517 -31.50 -25.98 15.84
C PHE A 517 -32.34 -25.17 16.81
N ASN A 518 -32.71 -23.96 16.41
CA ASN A 518 -33.72 -23.16 17.10
C ASN A 518 -34.58 -22.48 16.03
N ARG A 519 -35.59 -23.21 15.57
CA ARG A 519 -36.45 -22.83 14.43
C ARG A 519 -37.87 -22.52 14.89
N ASP A 520 -38.59 -21.76 14.08
CA ASP A 520 -39.99 -21.38 14.34
C ASP A 520 -41.02 -22.40 13.76
N SER A 521 -40.56 -23.50 13.17
CA SER A 521 -41.41 -24.46 12.43
C SER A 521 -40.82 -25.86 12.41
N ASP A 522 -41.68 -26.88 12.36
CA ASP A 522 -41.31 -28.30 12.28
C ASP A 522 -40.75 -28.68 10.90
N GLN A 523 -39.47 -28.40 10.72
CA GLN A 523 -38.71 -28.76 9.52
C GLN A 523 -37.23 -28.66 9.84
N GLY A 524 -36.41 -29.46 9.18
CA GLY A 524 -34.96 -29.28 9.24
C GLY A 524 -34.16 -30.54 8.97
N TYR A 525 -32.93 -30.35 8.51
CA TYR A 525 -31.96 -31.39 8.22
C TYR A 525 -30.64 -31.07 8.91
N GLY A 526 -30.20 -31.90 9.85
CA GLY A 526 -28.90 -31.70 10.51
C GLY A 526 -27.75 -31.84 9.53
N ILE A 527 -27.57 -33.06 9.01
CA ILE A 527 -26.61 -33.35 7.96
C ILE A 527 -27.36 -33.94 6.77
N TYR A 528 -27.33 -33.24 5.63
CA TYR A 528 -27.91 -33.71 4.37
C TYR A 528 -26.80 -34.00 3.36
N LEU A 529 -26.73 -35.26 2.92
CA LEU A 529 -25.84 -35.72 1.86
C LEU A 529 -26.63 -35.97 0.58
N ASN A 530 -26.19 -35.39 -0.54
CA ASN A 530 -26.85 -35.49 -1.83
C ASN A 530 -25.85 -35.83 -2.94
N GLY A 531 -26.02 -36.97 -3.61
CA GLY A 531 -25.10 -37.43 -4.66
C GLY A 531 -23.70 -37.84 -4.17
N THR A 532 -23.46 -37.85 -2.86
CA THR A 532 -22.17 -38.25 -2.27
C THR A 532 -22.05 -39.76 -2.15
N LYS A 533 -20.82 -40.31 -2.16
CA LYS A 533 -20.58 -41.76 -2.01
C LYS A 533 -19.60 -42.06 -0.88
N LYS A 534 -19.81 -43.14 -0.12
CA LYS A 534 -18.85 -43.62 0.91
C LYS A 534 -18.46 -42.57 1.96
N VAL A 535 -19.38 -41.67 2.29
CA VAL A 535 -19.14 -40.65 3.33
C VAL A 535 -19.13 -41.31 4.70
N ARG A 536 -18.28 -40.82 5.61
CA ARG A 536 -18.24 -41.26 7.01
C ARG A 536 -18.81 -40.17 7.90
N LEU A 537 -19.94 -40.45 8.54
CA LEU A 537 -20.55 -39.61 9.58
C LEU A 537 -20.18 -40.21 10.94
N ILE A 538 -19.32 -39.54 11.72
CA ILE A 538 -18.79 -40.11 12.97
C ILE A 538 -19.00 -39.15 14.14
N ARG A 539 -19.75 -39.57 15.17
CA ARG A 539 -19.90 -38.78 16.42
C ARG A 539 -20.37 -37.34 16.18
N ASN A 540 -21.28 -37.14 15.22
CA ASN A 540 -21.98 -35.87 15.10
C ASN A 540 -23.24 -35.90 15.97
N ASP A 541 -23.57 -34.76 16.55
CA ASP A 541 -24.72 -34.58 17.44
C ASP A 541 -25.68 -33.53 16.88
N VAL A 542 -26.96 -33.86 16.79
CA VAL A 542 -27.99 -33.00 16.19
C VAL A 542 -29.16 -32.83 17.15
N GLN A 543 -29.31 -31.64 17.70
CA GLN A 543 -30.32 -31.32 18.69
C GLN A 543 -31.34 -30.29 18.17
N GLY A 544 -32.60 -30.47 18.55
CA GLY A 544 -33.66 -29.48 18.40
C GLY A 544 -33.91 -28.75 19.71
N ILE A 545 -33.77 -27.43 19.71
CA ILE A 545 -34.13 -26.59 20.87
C ILE A 545 -35.60 -26.16 20.74
N GLY A 546 -36.33 -26.29 21.85
CA GLY A 546 -37.72 -25.90 21.95
C GLY A 546 -38.69 -26.98 21.47
N ALA A 547 -39.93 -26.59 21.15
CA ALA A 547 -41.00 -27.52 20.81
C ALA A 547 -40.99 -27.98 19.34
N ARG A 548 -40.05 -27.48 18.51
CA ARG A 548 -40.03 -27.78 17.08
C ARG A 548 -39.23 -29.01 16.75
N VAL A 549 -39.80 -29.84 15.88
CA VAL A 549 -39.25 -31.14 15.51
C VAL A 549 -38.53 -31.05 14.16
N LEU A 550 -37.31 -31.57 14.09
CA LEU A 550 -36.58 -31.68 12.84
C LEU A 550 -37.22 -32.71 11.92
N SER A 551 -37.13 -32.49 10.61
CA SER A 551 -37.59 -33.52 9.65
C SER A 551 -36.66 -34.73 9.74
N HIS A 552 -35.36 -34.52 9.53
CA HIS A 552 -34.38 -35.59 9.57
C HIS A 552 -33.02 -35.10 10.10
N PRO A 553 -32.59 -35.48 11.31
CA PRO A 553 -31.29 -35.08 11.83
C PRO A 553 -30.14 -35.55 10.93
N PHE A 554 -30.28 -36.74 10.33
CA PHE A 554 -29.39 -37.26 9.31
C PHE A 554 -30.19 -37.68 8.08
N ALA A 555 -29.85 -37.11 6.93
CA ALA A 555 -30.46 -37.38 5.65
C ALA A 555 -29.40 -37.82 4.64
N THR A 556 -29.45 -39.09 4.26
CA THR A 556 -28.50 -39.72 3.33
C THR A 556 -29.21 -40.47 2.22
N PHE A 557 -30.54 -40.38 2.13
CA PHE A 557 -31.38 -41.06 1.12
C PHE A 557 -31.06 -40.72 -0.35
N ASN A 558 -30.33 -39.64 -0.61
CA ASN A 558 -29.82 -39.28 -1.94
C ASN A 558 -28.30 -39.53 -2.09
N ALA A 559 -27.66 -40.14 -1.10
CA ALA A 559 -26.27 -40.59 -1.12
C ALA A 559 -26.22 -42.13 -1.28
N SER A 560 -25.02 -42.69 -1.32
CA SER A 560 -24.84 -44.15 -1.30
C SER A 560 -23.67 -44.59 -0.43
N SER A 561 -23.86 -45.71 0.25
CA SER A 561 -22.84 -46.42 1.02
C SER A 561 -22.24 -45.56 2.15
N THR A 562 -23.05 -44.72 2.80
CA THR A 562 -22.62 -43.89 3.92
C THR A 562 -22.40 -44.76 5.15
N THR A 563 -21.35 -44.51 5.92
CA THR A 563 -21.14 -45.16 7.23
C THR A 563 -21.44 -44.18 8.36
N LEU A 564 -22.45 -44.48 9.17
CA LEU A 564 -22.85 -43.71 10.35
C LEU A 564 -22.33 -44.43 11.60
N ILE A 565 -21.47 -43.78 12.39
CA ILE A 565 -20.84 -44.36 13.59
C ILE A 565 -21.07 -43.43 14.79
N HIS A 566 -21.78 -43.89 15.82
CA HIS A 566 -21.99 -43.16 17.07
C HIS A 566 -22.52 -41.72 16.91
N ASN A 567 -23.37 -41.46 15.91
CA ASN A 567 -24.04 -40.17 15.80
C ASN A 567 -25.28 -40.16 16.69
N THR A 568 -25.60 -39.00 17.26
CA THR A 568 -26.70 -38.80 18.22
C THR A 568 -27.66 -37.70 17.76
N TYR A 569 -28.92 -37.79 18.20
CA TYR A 569 -29.94 -36.77 17.96
C TYR A 569 -31.09 -36.87 18.97
N ASP A 570 -31.80 -35.78 19.20
CA ASP A 570 -32.98 -35.74 20.11
C ASP A 570 -34.28 -35.30 19.42
N SER A 571 -34.22 -34.98 18.13
CA SER A 571 -35.33 -34.40 17.38
C SER A 571 -35.40 -34.95 15.95
N GLY A 572 -36.60 -35.36 15.53
CA GLY A 572 -36.87 -35.94 14.22
C GLY A 572 -36.46 -37.40 14.09
N THR A 573 -36.50 -37.92 12.86
CA THR A 573 -36.09 -39.30 12.55
C THR A 573 -35.12 -39.31 11.37
N PRO A 574 -34.03 -40.08 11.40
CA PRO A 574 -33.10 -40.16 10.27
C PRO A 574 -33.77 -40.72 9.02
N ARG A 575 -33.35 -40.26 7.84
CA ARG A 575 -33.79 -40.80 6.54
C ARG A 575 -32.57 -41.24 5.74
N LEU A 576 -32.30 -42.54 5.81
CA LEU A 576 -31.06 -43.14 5.33
C LEU A 576 -31.17 -43.74 3.93
N ALA A 577 -30.05 -43.94 3.24
CA ALA A 577 -30.00 -44.76 2.03
C ALA A 577 -30.07 -46.25 2.40
N LEU A 578 -30.55 -47.07 1.46
CA LEU A 578 -30.74 -48.52 1.69
C LEU A 578 -29.42 -49.26 1.94
N ASP A 579 -28.31 -48.75 1.41
CA ASP A 579 -26.98 -49.36 1.49
C ASP A 579 -26.08 -48.70 2.55
N ASP A 580 -26.64 -47.85 3.42
CA ASP A 580 -25.89 -47.24 4.51
C ASP A 580 -25.54 -48.28 5.60
N THR A 581 -24.34 -48.16 6.17
CA THR A 581 -23.90 -48.95 7.31
C THR A 581 -24.03 -48.13 8.58
N VAL A 582 -24.77 -48.66 9.56
CA VAL A 582 -25.04 -47.98 10.84
C VAL A 582 -24.39 -48.75 11.99
N ILE A 583 -23.50 -48.10 12.75
CA ILE A 583 -22.75 -48.68 13.87
C ILE A 583 -23.03 -47.87 15.14
N ASP A 584 -23.56 -48.53 16.16
CA ASP A 584 -23.82 -47.98 17.50
C ASP A 584 -24.52 -46.61 17.50
N TYR A 585 -25.66 -46.57 16.81
CA TYR A 585 -26.50 -45.40 16.63
C TYR A 585 -27.51 -45.29 17.78
N LYS A 586 -27.46 -44.20 18.55
CA LYS A 586 -28.36 -43.98 19.69
C LYS A 586 -29.01 -42.62 19.62
#